data_AF-A0A925L951-F1
#
_entry.id   AF-A0A925L951-F1
#
_cell.length_a   1.000
_cell.length_b   1.000
_cell.length_c   1.000
_cell.angle_alpha   90.00
_cell.angle_beta   90.00
_cell.angle_gamma   90.00
#
_symmetry.space_group_name_H-M   'P 1'
#
loop_
_entity.id
_entity.type
_entity.pdbx_description
1 polymer ?
#
loop_
_entity_poly.entity_id
_entity_poly.type
_entity_poly.pdbx_seq_one_letter_code
_entity_poly.pdbx_strand_id
1 'polypeptide(L)'
;MTNLTRDQQIAALEKEWAENPRWKGIKRGYTAADVVRLRGSLQVEHTLAKRGAEKLWNLINTEPFVNSLGALTGNQAMQQVKAGLKAIYLSGWQVAGDANSNGEMYPDQSLYSVDSVPKVV
;
A
#
# COMPACT_ATOMS: atom_id res chain seq x y z
N MET A 1 21.04 -14.91 -15.65
CA MET A 1 21.09 -13.57 -15.05
C MET A 1 21.71 -13.72 -13.68
N THR A 2 22.81 -13.03 -13.40
CA THR A 2 23.47 -13.08 -12.10
C THR A 2 22.69 -12.20 -11.12
N ASN A 3 22.16 -12.81 -10.05
CA ASN A 3 21.54 -12.05 -8.97
C ASN A 3 22.61 -11.21 -8.27
N LEU A 4 22.26 -9.97 -7.89
CA LEU A 4 23.13 -9.11 -7.08
C LEU A 4 23.50 -9.83 -5.78
N THR A 5 24.75 -9.67 -5.34
CA THR A 5 25.17 -10.14 -4.01
C THR A 5 24.39 -9.42 -2.91
N ARG A 6 24.36 -9.97 -1.70
CA ARG A 6 23.69 -9.30 -0.57
C ARG A 6 24.24 -7.89 -0.34
N ASP A 7 25.56 -7.71 -0.37
CA ASP A 7 26.19 -6.41 -0.19
C ASP A 7 25.81 -5.41 -1.29
N GLN A 8 25.71 -5.88 -2.55
CA GLN A 8 25.24 -5.05 -3.66
C GLN A 8 23.76 -4.65 -3.49
N GLN A 9 22.90 -5.54 -2.99
CA GLN A 9 21.50 -5.22 -2.70
C GLN A 9 21.36 -4.21 -1.56
N ILE A 10 22.20 -4.33 -0.52
CA ILE A 10 22.24 -3.39 0.61
C ILE A 10 22.65 -2.01 0.11
N ALA A 11 23.78 -1.92 -0.58
CA ALA A 11 24.29 -0.66 -1.12
C ALA A 11 23.29 0.00 -2.09
N ALA A 12 22.62 -0.77 -2.94
CA ALA A 12 21.59 -0.26 -3.84
C ALA A 12 20.39 0.34 -3.07
N LEU A 13 19.93 -0.33 -2.00
CA LEU A 13 18.81 0.14 -1.19
C LEU A 13 19.18 1.39 -0.37
N GLU A 14 20.40 1.45 0.17
CA GLU A 14 20.91 2.64 0.87
C GLU A 14 20.99 3.84 -0.06
N LYS A 15 21.54 3.64 -1.26
CA LYS A 15 21.59 4.67 -2.30
C LYS A 15 20.18 5.15 -2.67
N GLU A 16 19.23 4.23 -2.87
CA GLU A 16 17.85 4.58 -3.17
C GLU A 16 17.23 5.44 -2.06
N TRP A 17 17.41 5.07 -0.79
CA TRP A 17 16.89 5.83 0.35
C TRP A 17 17.53 7.21 0.49
N ALA A 18 18.80 7.36 0.14
CA ALA A 18 19.53 8.62 0.23
C ALA A 18 19.17 9.59 -0.91
N GLU A 19 19.02 9.08 -2.14
CA GLU A 19 18.92 9.93 -3.34
C GLU A 19 17.48 10.14 -3.82
N ASN A 20 16.56 9.20 -3.55
CA ASN A 20 15.19 9.30 -4.07
C ASN A 20 14.37 10.31 -3.25
N PRO A 21 13.81 11.38 -3.87
CA PRO A 21 13.01 12.37 -3.16
C PRO A 21 11.77 11.79 -2.47
N ARG A 22 11.28 10.62 -2.91
CA ARG A 22 10.20 9.86 -2.24
C ARG A 22 10.46 9.61 -0.76
N TRP A 23 11.74 9.52 -0.37
CA TRP A 23 12.18 9.19 0.98
C TRP A 23 12.69 10.40 1.77
N LYS A 24 12.64 11.62 1.20
CA LYS A 24 13.08 12.85 1.89
C LYS A 24 12.28 13.04 3.19
N GLY A 25 12.99 13.12 4.32
CA GLY A 25 12.40 13.29 5.65
C GLY A 25 11.87 12.02 6.32
N ILE A 26 11.98 10.85 5.67
CA ILE A 26 11.53 9.57 6.23
C ILE A 26 12.64 8.95 7.10
N LYS A 27 12.39 8.83 8.41
CA LYS A 27 13.28 8.12 9.34
C LYS A 27 12.92 6.63 9.41
N ARG A 28 13.92 5.76 9.46
CA ARG A 28 13.77 4.30 9.62
C ARG A 28 14.54 3.87 10.88
N GLY A 29 13.89 3.12 11.77
CA GLY A 29 14.51 2.56 12.98
C GLY A 29 15.26 1.25 12.74
N TYR A 30 15.60 0.95 11.48
CA TYR A 30 16.23 -0.28 11.01
C TYR A 30 17.12 0.04 9.81
N THR A 31 18.04 -0.88 9.48
CA THR A 31 19.03 -0.69 8.41
C THR A 31 18.57 -1.29 7.08
N ALA A 32 19.23 -0.94 5.98
CA ALA A 32 19.02 -1.61 4.70
C ALA A 32 19.40 -3.11 4.76
N ALA A 33 20.44 -3.43 5.54
CA ALA A 33 20.86 -4.80 5.82
C ALA A 33 19.76 -5.63 6.49
N ASP A 34 19.02 -5.06 7.44
CA ASP A 34 17.86 -5.74 8.06
C ASP A 34 16.79 -6.08 7.03
N VAL A 35 16.53 -5.18 6.08
CA VAL A 35 15.52 -5.43 5.05
C VAL A 35 15.98 -6.51 4.08
N VAL A 36 17.22 -6.44 3.58
CA VAL A 36 17.77 -7.47 2.66
C VAL A 36 17.82 -8.85 3.33
N ARG A 37 18.15 -8.90 4.62
CA ARG A 37 18.14 -10.14 5.42
C ARG A 37 16.77 -10.82 5.45
N LEU A 38 15.67 -10.05 5.41
CA LEU A 38 14.30 -10.56 5.52
C LEU A 38 13.58 -10.77 4.17
N ARG A 39 14.14 -10.29 3.04
CA ARG A 39 13.49 -10.35 1.71
C ARG A 39 13.56 -11.71 1.00
N GLY A 40 14.29 -12.68 1.55
CA GLY A 40 14.54 -13.98 0.90
C GLY A 40 15.40 -13.88 -0.36
N SER A 41 15.58 -15.00 -1.06
CA SER A 41 16.37 -15.07 -2.30
C SER A 41 15.59 -14.74 -3.57
N LEU A 42 14.25 -14.78 -3.50
CA LEU A 42 13.35 -14.51 -4.62
C LEU A 42 12.37 -13.41 -4.22
N GLN A 43 12.31 -12.36 -5.03
CA GLN A 43 11.41 -11.24 -4.80
C GLN A 43 10.16 -11.40 -5.68
N VAL A 44 8.99 -11.41 -5.04
CA VAL A 44 7.69 -11.40 -5.73
C VAL A 44 7.35 -9.97 -6.11
N GLU A 45 7.01 -9.76 -7.39
CA GLU A 45 6.60 -8.45 -7.88
C GLU A 45 5.14 -8.15 -7.51
N HIS A 46 4.92 -6.99 -6.89
CA HIS A 46 3.59 -6.50 -6.49
C HIS A 46 3.15 -5.34 -7.41
N THR A 47 2.88 -5.66 -8.68
CA THR A 47 2.68 -4.68 -9.76
C THR A 47 1.65 -3.59 -9.44
N LEU A 48 0.47 -3.96 -8.92
CA LEU A 48 -0.58 -2.99 -8.59
C LEU A 48 -0.21 -2.12 -7.40
N ALA A 49 0.43 -2.69 -6.38
CA ALA A 49 0.90 -1.93 -5.22
C ALA A 49 1.97 -0.90 -5.62
N LYS A 50 2.93 -1.29 -6.46
CA LYS A 50 3.97 -0.39 -6.98
C LYS A 50 3.36 0.76 -7.80
N ARG A 51 2.55 0.44 -8.81
CA ARG A 51 1.91 1.44 -9.68
C ARG A 51 0.96 2.36 -8.90
N GLY A 52 0.19 1.81 -7.98
CA GLY A 52 -0.74 2.57 -7.13
C GLY A 52 -0.01 3.54 -6.21
N ALA A 53 1.06 3.10 -5.54
CA ALA A 53 1.86 3.94 -4.66
C ALA A 53 2.58 5.07 -5.40
N GLU A 54 3.18 4.78 -6.57
CA GLU A 54 3.81 5.77 -7.44
C GLU A 54 2.79 6.80 -7.94
N LYS A 55 1.63 6.33 -8.43
CA LYS A 55 0.54 7.21 -8.89
C LYS A 55 0.00 8.10 -7.78
N LEU A 56 -0.26 7.53 -6.59
CA LEU A 56 -0.78 8.29 -5.45
C LEU A 56 0.23 9.32 -4.96
N TRP A 57 1.51 8.95 -4.86
CA TRP A 57 2.58 9.89 -4.51
C TRP A 57 2.62 11.07 -5.48
N ASN A 58 2.55 10.81 -6.79
CA ASN A 58 2.50 11.87 -7.79
C ASN A 58 1.28 12.77 -7.60
N LEU A 59 0.08 12.20 -7.48
CA LEU A 59 -1.17 12.96 -7.30
C LEU A 59 -1.12 13.88 -6.08
N ILE A 60 -0.63 13.39 -4.93
CA ILE A 60 -0.54 14.19 -3.70
C ILE A 60 0.44 15.37 -3.84
N ASN A 61 1.45 15.26 -4.69
CA ASN A 61 2.46 16.31 -4.88
C ASN A 61 2.14 17.27 -6.03
N THR A 62 1.21 16.92 -6.94
CA THR A 62 0.92 17.74 -8.13
C THR A 62 -0.49 18.33 -8.15
N GLU A 63 -1.44 17.72 -7.46
CA GLU A 63 -2.82 18.21 -7.37
C GLU A 63 -3.00 19.15 -6.16
N PRO A 64 -3.92 20.12 -6.22
CA PRO A 64 -4.23 20.96 -5.05
C PRO A 64 -4.67 20.14 -3.83
N PHE A 65 -5.39 19.05 -4.06
CA PHE A 65 -5.75 18.02 -3.09
C PHE A 65 -6.19 16.74 -3.81
N VAL A 66 -6.27 15.63 -3.07
CA VAL A 66 -6.82 14.35 -3.55
C VAL A 66 -7.93 13.91 -2.60
N ASN A 67 -9.18 13.99 -3.04
CA ASN A 67 -10.33 13.49 -2.30
C ASN A 67 -10.66 12.04 -2.68
N SER A 68 -11.42 11.36 -1.82
CA SER A 68 -11.86 9.98 -2.03
C SER A 68 -13.18 9.74 -1.28
N LEU A 69 -13.82 8.60 -1.57
CA LEU A 69 -15.00 8.11 -0.85
C LEU A 69 -14.74 6.67 -0.38
N GLY A 70 -15.39 6.29 0.72
CA GLY A 70 -15.36 4.92 1.24
C GLY A 70 -15.99 3.93 0.24
N ALA A 71 -15.27 2.86 -0.10
CA ALA A 71 -15.79 1.74 -0.87
C ALA A 71 -15.65 0.43 -0.07
N LEU A 72 -16.74 -0.33 0.04
CA LEU A 72 -16.79 -1.67 0.64
C LEU A 72 -17.08 -2.77 -0.39
N THR A 73 -17.28 -2.40 -1.66
CA THR A 73 -17.41 -3.34 -2.80
C THR A 73 -16.66 -2.84 -4.03
N GLY A 74 -16.29 -3.76 -4.93
CA GLY A 74 -15.66 -3.41 -6.21
C GLY A 74 -16.52 -2.54 -7.12
N ASN A 75 -17.85 -2.72 -7.10
CA ASN A 75 -18.76 -1.91 -7.91
C ASN A 75 -18.80 -0.44 -7.44
N GLN A 76 -18.76 -0.19 -6.12
CA GLN A 76 -18.65 1.16 -5.60
C GLN A 76 -17.35 1.84 -6.06
N ALA A 77 -16.22 1.14 -5.92
CA ALA A 77 -14.92 1.64 -6.39
C ALA A 77 -14.92 1.94 -7.89
N MET A 78 -15.48 1.05 -8.72
CA MET A 78 -15.61 1.28 -10.16
C MET A 78 -16.43 2.55 -10.47
N GLN A 79 -17.57 2.75 -9.80
CA GLN A 79 -18.41 3.92 -10.04
C GLN A 79 -17.76 5.22 -9.56
N GLN A 80 -17.03 5.19 -8.44
CA GLN A 80 -16.24 6.33 -7.97
C GLN A 80 -15.21 6.79 -9.02
N VAL A 81 -14.50 5.84 -9.66
CA VAL A 81 -13.56 6.15 -10.74
C VAL A 81 -14.30 6.67 -11.99
N LYS A 82 -15.43 6.06 -12.37
CA LYS A 82 -16.27 6.54 -13.50
C LYS A 82 -16.80 7.96 -13.26
N ALA A 83 -17.08 8.32 -12.01
CA ALA A 83 -17.50 9.65 -11.60
C ALA A 83 -16.35 10.67 -11.56
N GLY A 84 -15.10 10.24 -11.82
CA GLY A 84 -13.94 11.10 -11.93
C GLY A 84 -13.07 11.20 -10.68
N LEU A 85 -13.34 10.43 -9.62
CA LEU A 85 -12.46 10.39 -8.45
C LEU A 85 -11.11 9.73 -8.78
N LYS A 86 -10.03 10.29 -8.23
CA LYS A 86 -8.65 9.87 -8.52
C LYS A 86 -8.11 8.82 -7.54
N ALA A 87 -8.78 8.60 -6.41
CA ALA A 87 -8.41 7.66 -5.36
C ALA A 87 -9.64 7.03 -4.69
N ILE A 88 -9.44 5.85 -4.10
CA ILE A 88 -10.45 5.09 -3.36
C ILE A 88 -10.01 5.02 -1.90
N TYR A 89 -10.93 5.23 -0.97
CA TYR A 89 -10.70 5.00 0.45
C TYR A 89 -11.39 3.69 0.86
N LEU A 90 -10.69 2.85 1.62
CA LEU A 90 -11.24 1.58 2.12
C LEU A 90 -11.30 1.68 3.64
N SER A 91 -12.54 1.76 4.15
CA SER A 91 -12.81 2.01 5.56
C SER A 91 -12.85 0.71 6.37
N GLY A 92 -12.04 0.61 7.42
CA GLY A 92 -12.12 -0.49 8.39
C GLY A 92 -13.49 -0.58 9.07
N TRP A 93 -14.12 0.57 9.34
CA TRP A 93 -15.48 0.65 9.88
C TRP A 93 -16.51 0.04 8.93
N GLN A 94 -16.44 0.34 7.62
CA GLN A 94 -17.36 -0.25 6.64
C GLN A 94 -17.13 -1.76 6.47
N VAL A 95 -15.88 -2.21 6.54
CA VAL A 95 -15.53 -3.64 6.54
C VAL A 95 -16.11 -4.34 7.77
N ALA A 96 -15.95 -3.76 8.96
CA ALA A 96 -16.55 -4.28 10.19
C ALA A 96 -18.08 -4.42 10.07
N GLY A 97 -18.74 -3.41 9.50
CA GLY A 97 -20.19 -3.40 9.38
C GLY A 97 -20.75 -4.39 8.36
N ASP A 98 -20.11 -4.55 7.19
CA ASP A 98 -20.82 -5.17 6.05
C ASP A 98 -19.93 -5.85 4.98
N ALA A 99 -18.61 -6.00 5.21
CA ALA A 99 -17.72 -6.59 4.19
C ALA A 99 -16.54 -7.41 4.76
N ASN A 100 -16.68 -7.97 5.97
CA ASN A 100 -15.62 -8.75 6.59
C ASN A 100 -15.71 -10.26 6.34
N SER A 101 -14.57 -10.95 6.49
CA SER A 101 -14.46 -12.39 6.28
C SER A 101 -15.29 -13.24 7.24
N ASN A 102 -15.74 -12.70 8.37
CA ASN A 102 -16.54 -13.45 9.34
C ASN A 102 -18.01 -13.52 8.92
N GLY A 103 -18.46 -12.65 7.99
CA GLY A 103 -19.85 -12.59 7.55
C GLY A 103 -20.81 -12.01 8.60
N GLU A 104 -20.27 -11.29 9.59
CA GLU A 104 -21.03 -10.74 10.72
C GLU A 104 -21.01 -9.20 10.70
N MET A 105 -22.04 -8.57 11.27
CA MET A 105 -22.07 -7.12 11.44
C MET A 105 -21.41 -6.73 12.78
N TYR A 106 -20.32 -5.96 12.72
CA TYR A 106 -19.60 -5.49 13.90
C TYR A 106 -19.57 -3.96 14.03
N PRO A 107 -19.44 -3.42 15.26
CA PRO A 107 -18.93 -2.07 15.47
C PRO A 107 -17.42 -2.01 15.14
N ASP A 108 -16.89 -0.79 15.00
CA ASP A 108 -15.45 -0.55 14.77
C ASP A 108 -14.63 -0.71 16.07
N GLN A 109 -14.48 -1.97 16.47
CA GLN A 109 -13.73 -2.39 17.65
C GLN A 109 -12.72 -3.51 17.30
N SER A 110 -12.29 -3.57 16.02
CA SER A 110 -11.31 -4.55 15.53
C SER A 110 -11.68 -6.02 15.79
N LEU A 111 -12.98 -6.35 15.66
CA LEU A 111 -13.53 -7.69 15.95
C LEU A 111 -13.45 -8.66 14.78
N TYR A 112 -13.29 -8.15 13.56
CA TYR A 112 -13.25 -8.97 12.35
C TYR A 112 -11.87 -9.59 12.08
N SER A 113 -11.81 -10.65 11.28
CA SER A 113 -10.55 -11.32 10.92
C SER A 113 -9.57 -10.36 10.22
N VAL A 114 -8.29 -10.39 10.60
CA VAL A 114 -7.24 -9.47 10.13
C VAL A 114 -7.07 -9.41 8.60
N ASP A 115 -7.47 -10.47 7.89
CA ASP A 115 -7.40 -10.58 6.43
C ASP A 115 -8.58 -9.91 5.69
N SER A 116 -9.58 -9.43 6.42
CA SER A 116 -10.81 -8.88 5.84
C SER A 116 -10.54 -7.65 4.97
N VAL A 117 -9.76 -6.68 5.47
CA VAL A 117 -9.38 -5.50 4.68
C VAL A 117 -8.55 -5.89 3.45
N PRO A 118 -7.47 -6.69 3.58
CA PRO A 118 -6.73 -7.18 2.41
C PRO A 118 -7.56 -7.90 1.34
N LYS A 119 -8.64 -8.59 1.70
CA LYS A 119 -9.55 -9.23 0.74
C LYS A 119 -10.45 -8.24 -0.02
N VAL A 120 -10.69 -7.05 0.55
CA VAL A 120 -11.47 -5.97 -0.09
C VAL A 120 -10.59 -5.06 -0.96
N VAL A 121 -9.26 -5.04 -0.72
CA VAL A 121 -8.25 -4.36 -1.55
C VAL A 121 -8.08 -5.06 -2.89
#